data_AF-A0A4Q5TS12-F1
#
_entry.id   AF-A0A4Q5TS12-F1
#
_cell.length_a   1.000
_cell.length_b   1.000
_cell.length_c   1.000
_cell.angle_alpha   90.00
_cell.angle_beta   90.00
_cell.angle_gamma   90.00
#
_symmetry.space_group_name_H-M   'P 1'
#
loop_
_entity.id
_entity.type
_entity.pdbx_description
1 polymer ?
#
loop_
_entity_poly.entity_id
_entity_poly.type
_entity_poly.pdbx_seq_one_letter_code
_entity_poly.pdbx_strand_id
1 'polypeptide(L)'
;MTTKGIFPRIWRWTKRIFIILFIAQFVYIILLRWIDPPVTITQLVSWVTGHGLKRDYVDRSEISPNARLAVLSSEDQKFAGHNGFDWKSMRKAIDYNEKKQGRSERGGSTISQQVAKNVFLWQGRSYFRKALEGYFTFMIELLWNKERILEMYLNVIEMGDGIFGIERAANIYFNKSAAELT
;
A
#
# COMPACT_ATOMS: atom_id res chain seq x y z
N MET A 1 5.51 20.04 47.87
CA MET A 1 5.29 18.90 46.95
C MET A 1 6.04 19.17 45.65
N THR A 2 7.19 18.52 45.46
CA THR A 2 8.17 18.79 44.39
C THR A 2 7.90 17.92 43.16
N THR A 3 7.10 18.43 42.22
CA THR A 3 6.86 17.82 40.89
C THR A 3 8.05 17.91 39.92
N LYS A 4 9.22 18.38 40.38
CA LYS A 4 10.41 18.63 39.54
C LYS A 4 11.12 17.36 39.04
N GLY A 5 10.83 16.17 39.60
CA GLY A 5 11.49 14.91 39.22
C GLY A 5 10.75 14.05 38.19
N ILE A 6 9.43 14.23 38.06
CA ILE A 6 8.58 13.33 37.26
C ILE A 6 8.55 13.76 35.79
N PHE A 7 8.37 15.06 35.54
CA PHE A 7 8.28 15.63 34.19
C PHE A 7 9.52 15.36 33.30
N PRO A 8 10.77 15.61 33.74
CA PRO A 8 11.95 15.31 32.93
C PRO A 8 12.24 13.80 32.79
N ARG A 9 11.65 12.95 33.64
CA ARG A 9 11.74 11.49 33.52
C ARG A 9 10.74 10.98 32.49
N ILE A 10 9.47 11.39 32.56
CA ILE A 10 8.44 11.05 31.56
C ILE A 10 8.87 11.51 30.17
N TRP A 11 9.33 12.75 30.02
CA TRP A 11 9.78 13.29 28.74
C TRP A 11 10.94 12.48 28.11
N ARG A 12 11.88 11.99 28.94
CA ARG A 12 12.97 11.12 28.48
C ARG A 12 12.45 9.77 27.96
N TRP A 13 11.47 9.18 28.63
CA TRP A 13 10.84 7.94 28.19
C TRP A 13 10.03 8.15 26.90
N THR A 14 9.21 9.20 26.83
CA THR A 14 8.45 9.54 25.62
C THR A 14 9.36 9.75 24.42
N LYS A 15 10.44 10.52 24.57
CA LYS A 15 11.44 10.72 23.50
C LYS A 15 12.08 9.41 23.06
N ARG A 16 12.50 8.57 24.02
CA ARG A 16 13.10 7.26 23.71
C ARG A 16 12.13 6.36 22.95
N ILE A 17 10.87 6.27 23.41
CA ILE A 17 9.83 5.49 22.75
C ILE A 17 9.62 6.00 21.32
N PHE A 18 9.50 7.32 21.14
CA PHE A 18 9.32 7.90 19.82
C PHE A 18 10.49 7.57 18.87
N ILE A 19 11.73 7.70 19.34
CA ILE A 19 12.91 7.36 18.54
C ILE A 19 12.92 5.86 18.19
N ILE A 20 12.61 4.99 19.15
CA ILE A 20 12.54 3.54 18.93
C ILE A 20 11.49 3.22 17.87
N LEU A 21 10.28 3.78 17.98
CA LEU A 21 9.21 3.56 17.00
C LEU A 21 9.58 4.09 15.62
N PHE A 22 10.22 5.25 15.55
CA PHE A 22 10.72 5.82 14.31
C PHE A 22 11.74 4.88 13.65
N ILE A 23 12.77 4.44 14.39
CA ILE A 23 13.78 3.50 13.87
C ILE A 23 13.13 2.17 13.47
N ALA A 24 12.25 1.62 14.30
CA ALA A 24 11.55 0.37 14.03
C ALA A 24 10.73 0.44 12.73
N GLN A 25 10.10 1.59 12.45
CA GLN A 25 9.39 1.82 11.21
C GLN A 25 10.32 1.74 9.99
N PHE A 26 11.51 2.36 10.04
CA PHE A 26 12.48 2.25 8.93
C PHE A 26 12.99 0.82 8.75
N VAL A 27 13.32 0.14 9.85
CA VAL A 27 13.74 -1.27 9.81
C VAL A 27 12.63 -2.11 9.18
N TYR A 28 11.37 -1.88 9.55
CA TYR A 28 10.24 -2.59 8.96
C TYR A 28 10.11 -2.35 7.45
N ILE A 29 10.17 -1.11 6.98
CA ILE A 29 10.12 -0.81 5.53
C ILE A 29 11.27 -1.50 4.79
N ILE A 30 12.48 -1.52 5.38
CA ILE A 30 13.64 -2.18 4.78
C ILE A 30 13.43 -3.70 4.72
N LEU A 31 12.96 -4.33 5.79
CA LEU A 31 12.68 -5.77 5.82
C LEU A 31 11.67 -6.15 4.73
N LEU A 32 10.61 -5.36 4.56
CA LEU A 32 9.56 -5.61 3.57
C LEU A 32 10.05 -5.57 2.11
N ARG A 33 11.29 -5.11 1.86
CA ARG A 33 11.96 -5.26 0.57
C ARG A 33 12.13 -6.73 0.17
N TRP A 34 12.27 -7.64 1.14
CA TRP A 34 12.54 -9.06 0.90
C TRP A 34 11.46 -10.00 1.43
N ILE A 35 10.69 -9.57 2.44
CA ILE A 35 9.65 -10.41 3.04
C ILE A 35 8.30 -9.73 2.94
N ASP A 36 7.23 -10.51 2.78
CA ASP A 36 5.88 -9.98 2.77
C ASP A 36 5.42 -9.63 4.19
N PRO A 37 4.57 -8.58 4.34
CA PRO A 37 4.06 -8.21 5.65
C PRO A 37 3.19 -9.35 6.20
N PRO A 38 3.34 -9.75 7.47
CA PRO A 38 2.52 -10.82 8.03
C PRO A 38 1.04 -10.49 8.01
N VAL A 39 0.70 -9.23 8.29
CA VAL A 39 -0.66 -8.66 8.17
C VAL A 39 -0.50 -7.19 7.79
N THR A 40 -1.32 -6.71 6.86
CA THR A 40 -1.40 -5.27 6.57
C THR A 40 -2.49 -4.59 7.40
N ILE A 41 -2.42 -3.26 7.55
CA ILE A 41 -3.47 -2.53 8.29
C ILE A 41 -4.83 -2.69 7.60
N THR A 42 -4.89 -2.76 6.27
CA THR A 42 -6.15 -3.00 5.55
C THR A 42 -6.73 -4.39 5.81
N GLN A 43 -5.89 -5.42 5.84
CA GLN A 43 -6.29 -6.78 6.18
C GLN A 43 -6.80 -6.88 7.62
N LEU A 44 -6.12 -6.21 8.55
CA LEU A 44 -6.55 -6.16 9.96
C LEU A 44 -7.90 -5.47 10.11
N VAL A 45 -8.11 -4.33 9.42
CA VAL A 45 -9.39 -3.62 9.43
C VAL A 45 -10.50 -4.50 8.86
N SER A 46 -10.27 -5.12 7.69
CA SER A 46 -11.24 -6.02 7.04
C SER A 46 -11.63 -7.22 7.91
N TRP A 47 -10.66 -7.78 8.63
CA TRP A 47 -10.91 -8.84 9.60
C TRP A 47 -11.76 -8.36 10.79
N VAL A 48 -11.41 -7.21 11.39
CA VAL A 48 -12.13 -6.66 12.55
C VAL A 48 -13.55 -6.19 12.20
N THR A 49 -13.78 -5.71 10.97
CA THR A 49 -15.11 -5.30 10.51
C THR A 49 -15.95 -6.46 9.97
N GLY A 50 -15.42 -7.68 9.96
CA GLY A 50 -16.18 -8.89 9.61
C GLY A 50 -16.25 -9.20 8.11
N HIS A 51 -15.50 -8.49 7.25
CA HIS A 51 -15.39 -8.84 5.83
C HIS A 51 -14.49 -10.07 5.60
N GLY A 52 -13.70 -10.45 6.60
CA GLY A 52 -12.85 -11.63 6.59
C GLY A 52 -11.43 -11.36 6.10
N LEU A 53 -10.60 -12.40 6.09
CA LEU A 53 -9.22 -12.32 5.66
C LEU A 53 -8.81 -13.61 4.95
N LYS A 54 -8.91 -13.61 3.62
CA LYS A 54 -8.40 -14.67 2.75
C LYS A 54 -7.24 -14.09 1.95
N ARG A 55 -6.03 -14.61 2.14
CA ARG A 55 -4.86 -14.23 1.35
C ARG A 55 -3.94 -15.41 1.14
N ASP A 56 -3.30 -15.42 -0.01
CA ASP A 56 -2.21 -16.32 -0.36
C ASP A 56 -1.14 -15.45 -1.04
N TYR A 57 0.09 -15.42 -0.49
CA TYR A 57 1.20 -14.71 -1.11
C TYR A 57 1.90 -15.60 -2.11
N VAL A 58 2.29 -15.02 -3.23
CA VAL A 58 3.03 -15.70 -4.29
C VAL A 58 4.18 -14.85 -4.77
N ASP A 59 5.27 -15.50 -5.17
CA ASP A 59 6.41 -14.81 -5.76
C ASP A 59 6.04 -14.26 -7.13
N ARG A 60 6.68 -13.17 -7.57
CA ARG A 60 6.43 -12.57 -8.90
C ARG A 60 6.61 -13.57 -10.05
N SER A 61 7.50 -14.55 -9.92
CA SER A 61 7.70 -15.58 -10.94
C SER A 61 6.49 -16.49 -11.12
N GLU A 62 5.65 -16.61 -10.09
CA GLU A 62 4.42 -17.39 -10.08
C GLU A 62 3.19 -16.55 -10.43
N ILE A 63 3.39 -15.30 -10.88
CA ILE A 63 2.33 -14.46 -11.39
C ILE A 63 2.46 -14.33 -12.91
N SER A 64 1.37 -14.66 -13.61
CA SER A 64 1.27 -14.55 -15.06
C SER A 64 1.76 -13.18 -15.55
N PRO A 65 2.63 -13.13 -16.58
CA PRO A 65 3.02 -11.88 -17.22
C PRO A 65 1.83 -11.07 -17.72
N ASN A 66 0.76 -11.74 -18.19
CA ASN A 66 -0.45 -11.07 -18.67
C ASN A 66 -1.17 -10.36 -17.53
N ALA A 67 -1.27 -10.99 -16.35
CA ALA A 67 -1.87 -10.37 -15.18
C ALA A 67 -1.08 -9.14 -14.71
N ARG A 68 0.26 -9.23 -14.70
CA ARG A 68 1.13 -8.08 -14.39
C ARG A 68 0.94 -6.95 -15.39
N LEU A 69 0.89 -7.27 -16.68
CA LEU A 69 0.69 -6.28 -17.74
C LEU A 69 -0.71 -5.64 -17.67
N ALA A 70 -1.74 -6.43 -17.39
CA ALA A 70 -3.11 -5.95 -17.23
C ALA A 70 -3.17 -4.87 -16.14
N VAL A 71 -2.63 -5.16 -14.95
CA VAL A 71 -2.56 -4.22 -13.84
C VAL A 71 -1.76 -2.98 -14.18
N LEU A 72 -0.58 -3.12 -14.79
CA LEU A 72 0.20 -1.96 -15.22
C LEU A 72 -0.58 -1.10 -16.23
N SER A 73 -1.29 -1.73 -17.17
CA SER A 73 -2.02 -1.01 -18.21
C SER A 73 -3.28 -0.29 -17.70
N SER A 74 -3.95 -0.86 -16.69
CA SER A 74 -5.19 -0.31 -16.13
C SER A 74 -4.94 0.70 -15.02
N GLU A 75 -3.95 0.44 -14.15
CA GLU A 75 -3.72 1.23 -12.94
C GLU A 75 -2.63 2.29 -13.13
N ASP A 76 -1.53 1.95 -13.83
CA ASP A 76 -0.35 2.80 -13.86
C ASP A 76 0.57 2.53 -15.07
N GLN A 77 0.15 3.02 -16.24
CA GLN A 77 0.85 2.76 -17.52
C GLN A 77 2.30 3.27 -17.54
N LYS A 78 2.65 4.22 -16.67
CA LYS A 78 3.98 4.82 -16.59
C LYS A 78 4.75 4.38 -15.36
N PHE A 79 4.32 3.32 -14.70
CA PHE A 79 4.91 2.81 -13.46
C PHE A 79 6.44 2.73 -13.48
N ALA A 80 7.01 2.24 -14.59
CA ALA A 80 8.46 2.10 -14.77
C ALA A 80 9.20 3.43 -14.94
N GLY A 81 8.51 4.50 -15.35
CA GLY A 81 9.10 5.79 -15.71
C GLY A 81 8.99 6.90 -14.65
N HIS A 82 8.36 6.65 -13.51
CA HIS A 82 8.26 7.63 -12.42
C HIS A 82 8.75 7.06 -11.09
N ASN A 83 8.97 7.92 -10.09
CA ASN A 83 9.42 7.54 -8.75
C ASN A 83 8.25 7.72 -7.75
N GLY A 84 7.21 6.91 -7.91
CA GLY A 84 6.01 6.92 -7.06
C GLY A 84 4.89 7.89 -7.42
N PHE A 85 5.16 8.94 -8.21
CA PHE A 85 4.14 9.94 -8.53
C PHE A 85 4.12 10.25 -10.03
N ASP A 86 2.98 10.01 -10.69
CA ASP A 86 2.70 10.58 -12.02
C ASP A 86 1.98 11.92 -11.85
N TRP A 87 2.76 12.99 -11.67
CA TRP A 87 2.25 14.35 -11.53
C TRP A 87 1.37 14.80 -12.69
N LYS A 88 1.63 14.32 -13.91
CA LYS A 88 0.84 14.68 -15.10
C LYS A 88 -0.54 14.03 -15.02
N SER A 89 -0.60 12.75 -14.66
CA SER A 89 -1.86 12.02 -14.53
C SER A 89 -2.65 12.48 -13.30
N MET A 90 -1.99 12.78 -12.19
CA MET A 90 -2.60 13.38 -10.99
C MET A 90 -3.28 14.72 -11.30
N ARG A 91 -2.58 15.65 -11.96
CA ARG A 91 -3.17 16.95 -12.34
C ARG A 91 -4.37 16.77 -13.27
N LYS A 92 -4.25 15.89 -14.28
CA LYS A 92 -5.37 15.58 -15.18
C LYS A 92 -6.58 14.99 -14.45
N ALA A 93 -6.35 14.16 -13.43
CA ALA A 93 -7.42 13.59 -12.61
C ALA A 93 -8.10 14.66 -11.76
N ILE A 94 -7.32 15.55 -11.13
CA ILE A 94 -7.83 16.70 -10.36
C ILE A 94 -8.66 17.62 -11.27
N ASP A 95 -8.10 18.07 -12.40
CA ASP A 95 -8.78 18.95 -13.36
C ASP A 95 -10.08 18.32 -13.87
N TYR A 96 -10.10 17.00 -14.09
CA TYR A 96 -11.30 16.28 -14.52
C TYR A 96 -12.36 16.25 -13.42
N ASN A 97 -11.97 15.92 -12.18
CA ASN A 97 -12.88 15.80 -11.05
C ASN A 97 -13.45 17.17 -10.64
N GLU A 98 -12.66 18.24 -10.71
CA GLU A 98 -13.12 19.62 -10.47
C GLU A 98 -14.15 20.06 -11.51
N LYS A 99 -13.94 19.73 -12.79
CA LYS A 99 -14.84 20.09 -13.90
C LYS A 99 -16.11 19.24 -13.98
N LYS A 100 -16.10 18.03 -13.41
CA LYS A 100 -17.21 17.07 -13.50
C LYS A 100 -17.68 16.63 -12.11
N GLN A 101 -18.04 17.60 -11.28
CA GLN A 101 -18.65 17.35 -9.98
C GLN A 101 -19.90 16.46 -10.16
N GLY A 102 -19.98 15.36 -9.39
CA GLY A 102 -21.12 14.43 -9.41
C GLY A 102 -21.02 13.23 -10.36
N ARG A 103 -19.90 13.05 -11.10
CA ARG A 103 -19.62 11.82 -11.86
C ARG A 103 -18.56 10.96 -11.15
N SER A 104 -18.42 9.70 -11.57
CA SER A 104 -17.38 8.80 -11.05
C SER A 104 -16.01 9.49 -11.11
N GLU A 105 -15.38 9.64 -9.95
CA GLU A 105 -14.06 10.26 -9.82
C GLU A 105 -13.04 9.45 -10.61
N ARG A 106 -12.16 10.14 -11.34
CA ARG A 106 -10.99 9.48 -11.93
C ARG A 106 -9.94 9.26 -10.86
N GLY A 107 -9.51 8.01 -10.71
CA GLY A 107 -8.34 7.65 -9.93
C GLY A 107 -7.09 8.28 -10.53
N GLY A 108 -6.25 8.86 -9.68
CA GLY A 108 -4.94 9.42 -10.06
C GLY A 108 -3.80 8.91 -9.21
N SER A 109 -4.01 7.86 -8.40
CA SER A 109 -2.97 7.29 -7.54
C SER A 109 -2.21 6.20 -8.28
N THR A 110 -0.89 6.25 -8.22
CA THR A 110 0.03 5.25 -8.81
C THR A 110 -0.02 3.92 -8.06
N ILE A 111 0.55 2.86 -8.65
CA ILE A 111 0.69 1.56 -7.97
C ILE A 111 1.45 1.72 -6.63
N SER A 112 2.51 2.51 -6.61
CA SER A 112 3.31 2.75 -5.40
C SER A 112 2.51 3.46 -4.31
N GLN A 113 1.66 4.42 -4.67
CA GLN A 113 0.75 5.06 -3.72
C GLN A 113 -0.27 4.07 -3.16
N GLN A 114 -0.77 3.16 -4.00
CA GLN A 114 -1.69 2.12 -3.56
C GLN A 114 -1.01 1.10 -2.63
N VAL A 115 0.24 0.70 -2.90
CA VAL A 115 1.04 -0.12 -1.97
C VAL A 115 1.23 0.60 -0.63
N ALA A 116 1.64 1.87 -0.66
CA ALA A 116 1.82 2.66 0.55
C ALA A 116 0.53 2.72 1.40
N LYS A 117 -0.62 2.93 0.73
CA LYS A 117 -1.94 2.94 1.35
C LYS A 117 -2.29 1.58 1.97
N ASN A 118 -2.11 0.49 1.22
CA ASN A 118 -2.59 -0.83 1.65
C ASN A 118 -1.67 -1.50 2.69
N VAL A 119 -0.36 -1.26 2.63
CA VAL A 119 0.62 -1.88 3.55
C VAL A 119 0.71 -1.11 4.87
N PHE A 120 0.85 0.22 4.80
CA PHE A 120 1.21 1.05 5.96
C PHE A 120 0.06 1.88 6.52
N LEU A 121 -1.07 1.96 5.83
CA LEU A 121 -2.17 2.85 6.20
C LEU A 121 -3.52 2.12 6.14
N TRP A 122 -4.58 2.86 6.41
CA TRP A 122 -5.97 2.38 6.42
C TRP A 122 -6.76 2.95 5.24
N GLN A 123 -7.92 2.34 4.93
CA GLN A 123 -8.83 2.89 3.93
C GLN A 123 -9.53 4.15 4.46
N GLY A 124 -9.84 5.10 3.56
CA GLY A 124 -10.60 6.31 3.90
C GLY A 124 -10.09 7.58 3.23
N ARG A 125 -10.90 8.64 3.25
CA ARG A 125 -10.53 9.95 2.69
C ARG A 125 -10.09 10.89 3.82
N SER A 126 -8.81 11.23 3.86
CA SER A 126 -8.25 12.20 4.81
C SER A 126 -6.99 12.81 4.21
N TYR A 127 -6.87 14.15 4.27
CA TYR A 127 -5.69 14.86 3.81
C TYR A 127 -4.43 14.47 4.59
N PHE A 128 -4.56 14.28 5.91
CA PHE A 128 -3.46 13.81 6.74
C PHE A 128 -3.00 12.41 6.34
N ARG A 129 -3.94 11.48 6.14
CA ARG A 129 -3.63 10.14 5.62
C ARG A 129 -2.96 10.21 4.25
N LYS A 130 -3.42 11.09 3.35
CA LYS A 130 -2.83 11.26 2.02
C LYS A 130 -1.41 11.84 2.08
N ALA A 131 -1.11 12.70 3.06
CA ALA A 131 0.25 13.17 3.30
C ALA A 131 1.17 12.03 3.78
N LEU A 132 0.70 11.20 4.71
CA LEU A 132 1.42 9.98 5.13
C LEU A 132 1.62 9.01 3.96
N GLU A 133 0.61 8.84 3.11
CA GLU A 133 0.71 8.04 1.89
C GLU A 133 1.82 8.55 0.99
N GLY A 134 1.94 9.86 0.82
CA GLY A 134 3.05 10.48 0.09
C GLY A 134 4.42 10.16 0.69
N TYR A 135 4.55 10.28 2.02
CA TYR A 135 5.78 9.93 2.73
C TYR A 135 6.16 8.45 2.53
N PHE A 136 5.24 7.51 2.75
CA PHE A 136 5.51 6.08 2.57
C PHE A 136 5.77 5.72 1.10
N THR A 137 5.08 6.36 0.16
CA THR A 137 5.33 6.18 -1.29
C THR A 137 6.77 6.56 -1.63
N PHE A 138 7.24 7.71 -1.13
CA PHE A 138 8.61 8.13 -1.34
C PHE A 138 9.62 7.16 -0.71
N MET A 139 9.34 6.67 0.51
CA MET A 139 10.20 5.70 1.18
C MET A 139 10.31 4.37 0.42
N ILE A 140 9.20 3.80 -0.04
CA ILE A 140 9.25 2.52 -0.78
C ILE A 140 9.91 2.68 -2.15
N GLU A 141 9.72 3.81 -2.84
CA GLU A 141 10.37 4.07 -4.13
C GLU A 141 11.87 4.30 -3.99
N LEU A 142 12.31 4.83 -2.85
CA LEU A 142 13.72 4.98 -2.55
C LEU A 142 14.36 3.63 -2.17
N LEU A 143 13.64 2.79 -1.42
CA LEU A 143 14.20 1.61 -0.78
C LEU A 143 13.93 0.32 -1.53
N TRP A 144 12.90 0.22 -2.37
CA TRP A 144 12.49 -1.00 -3.07
C TRP A 144 12.65 -0.81 -4.57
N ASN A 145 12.89 -1.90 -5.30
CA ASN A 145 12.86 -1.87 -6.76
C ASN A 145 11.42 -1.95 -7.28
N LYS A 146 11.22 -1.55 -8.54
CA LYS A 146 9.90 -1.56 -9.19
C LYS A 146 9.24 -2.94 -9.22
N GLU A 147 10.05 -3.99 -9.38
CA GLU A 147 9.56 -5.36 -9.40
C GLU A 147 8.95 -5.76 -8.05
N ARG A 148 9.62 -5.44 -6.94
CA ARG A 148 9.11 -5.70 -5.59
C ARG A 148 7.86 -4.89 -5.27
N ILE A 149 7.81 -3.62 -5.70
CA ILE A 149 6.62 -2.78 -5.50
C ILE A 149 5.41 -3.39 -6.23
N LEU A 150 5.58 -3.84 -7.48
CA LEU A 150 4.50 -4.46 -8.25
C LEU A 150 4.08 -5.81 -7.65
N GLU A 151 5.03 -6.64 -7.22
CA GLU A 151 4.75 -7.90 -6.53
C GLU A 151 3.96 -7.66 -5.24
N MET A 152 4.43 -6.74 -4.39
CA MET A 152 3.73 -6.35 -3.17
C MET A 152 2.31 -5.87 -3.48
N TYR A 153 2.14 -5.02 -4.50
CA TYR A 153 0.82 -4.54 -4.92
C TYR A 153 -0.14 -5.70 -5.22
N LEU A 154 0.30 -6.64 -6.06
CA LEU A 154 -0.50 -7.78 -6.48
C LEU A 154 -0.82 -8.71 -5.32
N ASN A 155 0.03 -8.77 -4.30
CA ASN A 155 -0.13 -9.62 -3.12
C ASN A 155 -1.00 -8.99 -2.01
N VAL A 156 -1.08 -7.66 -1.92
CA VAL A 156 -1.76 -6.97 -0.79
C VAL A 156 -3.06 -6.27 -1.17
N ILE A 157 -3.33 -6.06 -2.46
CA ILE A 157 -4.56 -5.40 -2.88
C ILE A 157 -5.78 -6.26 -2.57
N GLU A 158 -6.86 -5.60 -2.15
CA GLU A 158 -8.17 -6.23 -1.98
C GLU A 158 -8.85 -6.31 -3.36
N MET A 159 -9.14 -7.53 -3.82
CA MET A 159 -9.76 -7.80 -5.12
C MET A 159 -11.24 -8.22 -5.00
N GLY A 160 -11.78 -8.17 -3.78
CA GLY A 160 -13.14 -8.49 -3.41
C GLY A 160 -13.25 -8.50 -1.88
N ASP A 161 -14.46 -8.48 -1.33
CA ASP A 161 -14.66 -8.39 0.12
C ASP A 161 -13.90 -9.49 0.87
N GLY A 162 -12.88 -9.09 1.63
CA GLY A 162 -12.03 -10.01 2.40
C GLY A 162 -11.10 -10.90 1.56
N ILE A 163 -10.95 -10.62 0.26
CA ILE A 163 -10.09 -11.34 -0.68
C ILE A 163 -8.89 -10.45 -1.01
N PHE A 164 -7.72 -10.83 -0.46
CA PHE A 164 -6.48 -10.09 -0.63
C PHE A 164 -5.49 -10.90 -1.47
N GLY A 165 -4.88 -10.24 -2.43
CA GLY A 165 -3.84 -10.83 -3.26
C GLY A 165 -4.38 -11.55 -4.49
N ILE A 166 -3.57 -11.54 -5.55
CA ILE A 166 -3.94 -12.05 -6.85
C ILE A 166 -4.11 -13.57 -6.87
N GLU A 167 -3.30 -14.31 -6.12
CA GLU A 167 -3.42 -15.78 -6.06
C GLU A 167 -4.77 -16.18 -5.51
N ARG A 168 -5.15 -15.59 -4.37
CA ARG A 168 -6.44 -15.89 -3.76
C ARG A 168 -7.61 -15.50 -4.65
N ALA A 169 -7.50 -14.36 -5.32
CA ALA A 169 -8.50 -13.90 -6.28
C ALA A 169 -8.61 -14.85 -7.49
N ALA A 170 -7.47 -15.31 -8.04
CA ALA A 170 -7.43 -16.24 -9.16
C ALA A 170 -8.13 -17.57 -8.81
N ASN A 171 -7.83 -18.11 -7.63
CA ASN A 171 -8.45 -19.33 -7.14
C ASN A 171 -9.97 -19.17 -6.95
N ILE A 172 -10.44 -18.05 -6.40
CA ILE A 172 -11.87 -17.83 -6.13
C ILE A 172 -12.66 -17.55 -7.41
N TYR A 173 -12.14 -16.69 -8.30
CA TYR A 173 -12.91 -16.20 -9.45
C TYR A 173 -12.73 -17.06 -10.70
N PHE A 174 -11.60 -17.72 -10.85
CA PHE A 174 -11.26 -18.46 -12.07
C PHE A 174 -10.92 -19.94 -11.82
N ASN A 175 -10.86 -20.37 -10.55
CA ASN A 175 -10.45 -21.71 -10.16
C ASN A 175 -9.09 -22.10 -10.78
N LYS A 176 -8.15 -21.15 -10.75
CA LYS A 176 -6.80 -21.24 -11.33
C LYS A 176 -5.77 -20.59 -10.40
N SER A 177 -4.51 -20.97 -10.56
CA SER A 177 -3.40 -20.22 -9.96
C SER A 177 -3.18 -18.89 -10.70
N ALA A 178 -2.59 -17.88 -10.04
CA ALA A 178 -2.18 -16.62 -10.64
C ALA A 178 -1.20 -16.82 -11.81
N ALA A 179 -0.44 -17.91 -11.83
CA ALA A 179 0.46 -18.28 -12.92
C ALA A 179 -0.29 -18.59 -14.22
N GLU A 180 -1.54 -19.07 -14.12
CA GLU A 180 -2.35 -19.57 -15.24
C GLU A 180 -3.36 -18.53 -15.77
N LEU A 181 -3.32 -17.30 -15.25
CA LEU A 181 -4.17 -16.22 -15.73
C LEU A 181 -3.74 -15.79 -17.14
N THR A 182 -4.73 -15.60 -18.02
CA THR A 182 -4.53 -15.30 -19.44
C THR A 182 -5.07 -13.94 -19.81
#